data_AF-A0A2V5UNF2-F1
#
_entry.id   AF-A0A2V5UNF2-F1
#
_cell.length_a   1.000
_cell.length_b   1.000
_cell.length_c   1.000
_cell.angle_alpha   90.00
_cell.angle_beta   90.00
_cell.angle_gamma   90.00
#
_symmetry.space_group_name_H-M   'P 1'
#
loop_
_entity.id
_entity.type
_entity.pdbx_description
1 polymer ?
#
loop_
_entity_poly.entity_id
_entity_poly.type
_entity_poly.pdbx_seq_one_letter_code
_entity_poly.pdbx_strand_id
1 'polypeptide(L)' 'RLGVTSVVVTHDMKSAFDVANHIAYLHEGRIYFYGTPIQLQQARDPILQDFLLGRSEQGAVAS' A
#
# COMPACT_ATOMS: atom_id res chain seq x y z
N ARG A 1 -7.25 23.02 -8.53
CA ARG A 1 -7.34 21.60 -8.12
C ARG A 1 -8.05 20.88 -9.26
N LEU A 2 -7.36 20.02 -10.02
CA LEU A 2 -7.97 19.29 -11.12
C LEU A 2 -8.91 18.24 -10.51
N GLY A 3 -10.22 18.35 -10.74
CA GLY A 3 -11.25 17.46 -10.20
C GLY A 3 -11.28 16.11 -10.90
N VAL A 4 -10.11 15.46 -11.00
CA VAL A 4 -9.92 14.19 -11.68
C VAL A 4 -9.79 13.06 -10.68
N THR A 5 -10.33 11.90 -11.02
CA THR A 5 -10.08 10.65 -10.28
C THR A 5 -8.83 10.00 -10.85
N SER A 6 -7.90 9.59 -9.99
CA SER A 6 -6.65 8.96 -10.40
C SER A 6 -6.37 7.70 -9.58
N VAL A 7 -5.85 6.67 -10.25
CA VAL A 7 -5.36 5.44 -9.62
C VAL A 7 -3.87 5.35 -9.90
N VAL A 8 -3.08 5.15 -8.86
CA VAL A 8 -1.62 5.03 -8.93
C VAL A 8 -1.22 3.70 -8.32
N VAL A 9 -0.40 2.94 -9.05
CA VAL A 9 0.23 1.71 -8.56
C VAL A 9 1.72 1.98 -8.44
N THR A 10 2.25 1.88 -7.23
CA THR A 10 3.66 2.18 -6.97
C THR A 10 4.19 1.37 -5.78
N HIS A 11 5.50 1.12 -5.78
CA HIS A 11 6.25 0.57 -4.66
C HIS A 11 6.92 1.68 -3.82
N ASP A 12 6.94 2.93 -4.31
CA ASP A 12 7.43 4.08 -3.55
C ASP A 12 6.34 4.60 -2.61
N MET A 13 6.47 4.25 -1.33
CA MET A 13 5.53 4.65 -0.28
C MET A 13 5.58 6.13 0.05
N LYS A 14 6.71 6.82 -0.14
CA LYS A 14 6.77 8.26 0.09
C LYS A 14 5.85 8.99 -0.90
N SER A 15 6.01 8.68 -2.19
CA SER A 15 5.13 9.21 -3.23
C SER A 15 3.67 8.84 -2.99
N ALA A 16 3.38 7.60 -2.60
CA ALA A 16 2.01 7.17 -2.32
C ALA A 16 1.37 7.96 -1.17
N PHE A 17 2.10 8.19 -0.08
CA PHE A 17 1.60 8.97 1.05
C PHE A 17 1.39 10.45 0.71
N ASP A 18 2.22 11.01 -0.17
CA ASP A 18 2.12 12.42 -0.56
C ASP A 18 0.90 12.71 -1.46
N VAL A 19 0.50 11.75 -2.31
CA VAL A 19 -0.56 11.98 -3.32
C VAL A 19 -1.90 11.31 -3.02
N ALA A 20 -1.93 10.24 -2.21
CA ALA A 20 -3.13 9.43 -2.05
C ALA A 20 -4.12 10.01 -1.02
N ASN A 21 -5.41 9.92 -1.34
CA ASN A 21 -6.48 10.09 -0.33
C ASN A 21 -6.82 8.76 0.35
N HIS A 22 -6.71 7.66 -0.40
CA HIS A 22 -6.90 6.29 0.07
C HIS A 22 -5.82 5.37 -0.51
N ILE A 23 -5.44 4.35 0.25
CA ILE A 23 -4.48 3.31 -0.15
C ILE A 23 -5.16 1.95 -0.04
N ALA A 24 -5.03 1.17 -1.11
CA ALA A 24 -5.34 -0.26 -1.12
C ALA A 24 -4.03 -1.04 -1.14
N TYR A 25 -3.81 -1.92 -0.16
CA TYR A 25 -2.71 -2.87 -0.19
C TYR A 25 -3.24 -4.23 -0.66
N LEU A 26 -2.63 -4.74 -1.72
CA LEU A 26 -2.97 -6.04 -2.30
C LEU A 26 -2.04 -7.11 -1.73
N HIS A 27 -2.62 -8.19 -1.22
CA HIS A 27 -1.90 -9.35 -0.74
C HIS A 27 -2.63 -10.61 -1.21
N GLU A 28 -1.91 -11.55 -1.82
CA GLU A 28 -2.47 -12.82 -2.34
C GLU A 28 -3.73 -12.63 -3.21
N GLY A 29 -3.71 -11.63 -4.10
CA GLY A 29 -4.82 -11.34 -5.01
C GLY A 29 -6.06 -10.72 -4.35
N ARG A 30 -5.97 -10.29 -3.09
CA ARG A 30 -7.07 -9.66 -2.34
C ARG A 30 -6.67 -8.29 -1.82
N ILE A 31 -7.63 -7.38 -1.73
CA ILE A 31 -7.45 -6.12 -1.00
C ILE A 31 -7.41 -6.47 0.48
N TYR A 32 -6.21 -6.57 1.02
CA TYR A 32 -5.96 -6.92 2.41
C TYR A 32 -6.20 -5.73 3.34
N PHE A 33 -5.80 -4.55 2.88
CA PHE A 33 -6.05 -3.29 3.58
C PHE A 33 -6.62 -2.25 2.62
N TYR A 34 -7.59 -1.48 3.10
CA TYR A 34 -8.10 -0.28 2.44
C TYR A 34 -8.37 0.80 3.48
N GLY A 35 -7.75 1.96 3.33
CA GLY A 35 -7.87 3.04 4.30
C GLY A 35 -7.12 4.30 3.89
N THR A 36 -6.99 5.24 4.80
CA THR A 36 -6.19 6.45 4.60
C THR A 36 -4.68 6.17 4.77
N PRO A 37 -3.80 7.03 4.24
CA PRO A 37 -2.36 6.96 4.52
C PRO A 37 -2.04 6.89 6.02
N ILE A 38 -2.73 7.68 6.84
CA ILE A 38 -2.54 7.72 8.29
C ILE A 38 -2.90 6.38 8.93
N GLN A 39 -4.02 5.77 8.53
CA GLN A 39 -4.42 4.45 9.03
C GLN A 39 -3.40 3.37 8.70
N LEU A 40 -2.83 3.41 7.49
CA LEU A 40 -1.79 2.46 7.09
C LEU A 40 -0.51 2.64 7.92
N GLN A 41 -0.05 3.88 8.10
CA GLN A 41 1.14 4.19 8.90
C GLN A 41 1.00 3.80 10.38
N GLN A 42 -0.22 3.87 10.91
CA GLN A 42 -0.53 3.50 12.30
C GLN A 42 -0.89 2.02 12.49
N ALA A 43 -0.98 1.25 11.40
CA ALA A 43 -1.35 -0.15 11.46
C ALA A 43 -0.31 -0.96 12.26
N ARG A 44 -0.76 -1.77 13.22
CA ARG A 44 0.12 -2.69 13.98
C ARG A 44 0.15 -4.10 13.39
N ASP A 45 -0.46 -4.26 12.23
CA ASP A 45 -0.51 -5.52 11.50
C ASP A 45 0.90 -5.89 11.01
N PRO A 46 1.43 -7.08 11.35
CA PRO A 46 2.78 -7.49 10.95
C PRO A 46 3.00 -7.49 9.44
N ILE A 47 2.00 -7.90 8.63
CA ILE A 47 2.11 -7.96 7.17
C ILE A 47 2.24 -6.55 6.60
N LEU A 48 1.43 -5.61 7.09
CA LEU A 48 1.51 -4.21 6.68
C LEU A 48 2.82 -3.57 7.15
N GLN A 49 3.30 -3.90 8.35
CA GLN A 49 4.58 -3.41 8.86
C GLN A 49 5.76 -3.92 8.04
N ASP A 50 5.79 -5.21 7.71
CA ASP A 50 6.83 -5.79 6.87
C ASP A 50 6.81 -5.17 5.47
N PHE A 51 5.63 -4.94 4.89
CA PHE A 51 5.51 -4.21 3.63
C PHE A 51 6.07 -2.78 3.72
N LEU A 52 5.67 -2.01 4.75
CA LEU A 52 6.12 -0.63 4.94
C LEU A 52 7.63 -0.52 5.20
N LEU A 53 8.22 -1.53 5.82
CA LEU A 53 9.66 -1.59 6.11
C LEU A 53 10.46 -2.21 4.95
N GLY A 54 9.82 -2.57 3.84
CA GLY A 54 10.46 -3.22 2.69
C GLY A 54 10.97 -4.64 2.99
N ARG A 55 10.38 -5.29 4.00
CA ARG A 55 10.69 -6.64 4.47
C ARG A 55 9.72 -7.70 3.97
N SER A 56 8.67 -7.29 3.27
CA SER A 56 7.73 -8.23 2.65
C SER A 56 8.48 -9.11 1.64
N GLU A 57 8.40 -10.42 1.82
CA GLU A 57 8.91 -11.42 0.87
C GLU A 57 8.41 -11.06 -0.54
N GLN A 58 9.33 -10.85 -1.49
CA GLN A 58 8.98 -10.83 -2.90
C GLN A 58 8.43 -12.21 -3.20
N GLY A 59 7.12 -12.29 -3.44
CA GLY A 59 6.45 -13.54 -3.74
C GLY A 59 7.30 -14.35 -4.69
N ALA A 60 7.79 -15.49 -4.21
CA ALA A 60 8.47 -16.45 -5.04
C ALA A 60 7.58 -16.63 -6.27
N VAL A 61 8.08 -16.25 -7.43
CA VAL A 61 7.47 -16.63 -8.70
C VAL A 61 7.70 -18.14 -8.76
N ALA A 62 6.82 -18.89 -8.10
CA ALA A 62 6.81 -20.32 -8.13
C ALA A 62 6.24 -20.72 -9.50
N SER A 63 7.17 -21.02 -10.41
CA SER A 63 7.07 -21.81 -11.64
C SER A 63 6.08 -21.33 -12.71
#